data_AF-U3TYH6-F1
#
_entry.id   AF-U3TYH6-F1
#
_cell.length_a   1.000
_cell.length_b   1.000
_cell.length_c   1.000
_cell.angle_alpha   90.00
_cell.angle_beta   90.00
_cell.angle_gamma   90.00
#
_symmetry.space_group_name_H-M   'P 1'
#
loop_
_entity.id
_entity.type
_entity.pdbx_description
1 polymer ?
#
loop_
_entity_poly.entity_id
_entity_poly.type
_entity_poly.pdbx_seq_one_letter_code
_entity_poly.pdbx_strand_id
1 'polypeptide(L)' 'MRPWFAHRAHMHVRLRCPPGSLECEDQAPSPPGDGCGAELESWFLPKKPGSTPPVKKSPPPLPPSCQALLDKHLL' A
#
# COMPACT_ATOMS: atom_id res chain seq x y z
N MET A 1 7.82 11.17 3.40
CA MET A 1 6.98 11.22 2.17
C MET A 1 7.32 10.03 1.30
N ARG A 2 6.38 9.49 0.52
CA ARG A 2 6.64 8.33 -0.36
C ARG A 2 6.15 8.66 -1.78
N PRO A 3 6.98 8.51 -2.83
CA PRO A 3 6.51 8.74 -4.20
C PRO A 3 5.45 7.71 -4.60
N TRP A 4 4.46 8.14 -5.39
CA TRP A 4 3.44 7.25 -5.95
C TRP A 4 2.83 7.86 -7.22
N PHE A 5 2.31 7.01 -8.12
CA PHE A 5 1.64 7.46 -9.34
C PHE A 5 0.33 8.21 -9.05
N ALA A 6 -0.08 9.12 -9.93
CA ALA A 6 -1.36 9.83 -9.90
C ALA A 6 -1.60 10.83 -8.72
N HIS A 7 -0.58 11.20 -7.95
CA HIS A 7 -0.68 12.16 -6.83
C HIS A 7 -0.26 13.60 -7.22
N ARG A 8 -0.91 14.20 -8.23
CA ARG A 8 -0.51 15.52 -8.77
C ARG A 8 -1.18 16.72 -8.11
N ALA A 9 -2.26 16.52 -7.36
CA ALA A 9 -3.09 17.60 -6.81
C ALA A 9 -3.54 17.34 -5.36
N HIS A 10 -3.08 16.25 -4.74
CA HIS A 10 -3.44 15.88 -3.38
C HIS A 10 -2.36 15.00 -2.76
N MET A 11 -2.42 14.85 -1.44
CA MET A 11 -1.60 13.91 -0.69
C MET A 11 -2.46 12.80 -0.10
N HIS A 12 -1.92 11.59 -0.06
CA HIS A 12 -2.53 10.47 0.65
C HIS A 12 -1.88 10.35 2.03
N VAL A 13 -2.69 10.53 3.08
CA VAL A 13 -2.27 10.38 4.47
C VAL A 13 -2.71 9.00 4.97
N ARG A 14 -1.78 8.27 5.61
CA ARG A 14 -2.05 7.00 6.28
C ARG A 14 -1.64 7.10 7.75
N LEU A 15 -2.52 6.63 8.63
CA LEU A 15 -2.28 6.58 10.07
C LEU A 15 -1.84 5.17 10.48
N ARG A 16 -1.17 5.08 11.64
CA ARG A 16 -0.88 3.80 12.30
C ARG A 16 -2.16 3.11 12.77
N CYS A 17 -2.08 1.81 13.02
CA CYS A 17 -3.16 1.10 13.69
C CYS A 17 -3.49 1.72 15.06
N PRO A 18 -4.78 1.95 15.38
CA PRO A 18 -5.18 2.47 16.68
C PRO A 18 -4.81 1.52 17.83
N PRO A 19 -4.45 2.04 19.02
CA PRO A 19 -4.23 1.20 20.19
C PRO A 19 -5.47 0.35 20.51
N GLY A 20 -5.28 -0.96 20.75
CA GLY A 20 -6.37 -1.89 21.07
C GLY A 20 -7.09 -2.50 19.86
N SER A 21 -6.80 -2.09 18.63
CA SER A 21 -7.34 -2.73 17.42
C SER A 21 -6.62 -4.06 17.14
N LEU A 22 -7.18 -5.16 17.63
CA LEU A 22 -6.55 -6.50 17.60
C LEU A 22 -6.30 -7.07 16.20
N GLU A 23 -7.09 -6.67 15.21
CA GLU A 23 -7.04 -7.19 13.84
C GLU A 23 -6.53 -6.16 12.82
N CYS A 24 -5.98 -5.03 13.29
CA CYS A 24 -5.39 -4.03 12.40
C CYS A 24 -3.95 -4.41 12.06
N GLU A 25 -3.62 -4.44 10.76
CA GLU A 25 -2.28 -4.72 10.27
C GLU A 25 -1.52 -3.43 9.92
N ASP A 26 -0.45 -3.13 10.65
CA ASP A 26 0.43 -2.01 10.35
C ASP A 26 1.31 -2.30 9.11
N GLN A 27 1.71 -1.23 8.43
CA GLN A 27 2.68 -1.33 7.36
C GLN A 27 4.11 -1.41 7.89
N ALA A 28 4.99 -2.04 7.12
CA ALA A 28 6.42 -1.98 7.39
C ALA A 28 6.92 -0.51 7.41
N PRO A 29 7.90 -0.19 8.29
CA PRO A 29 8.46 1.14 8.35
C PRO A 29 9.10 1.53 7.02
N SER A 30 9.09 2.83 6.72
CA SER A 30 9.80 3.35 5.54
C SER A 30 11.31 3.17 5.70
N PRO A 31 12.06 3.04 4.58
CA PRO A 31 13.52 3.04 4.62
C PRO A 31 14.07 4.25 5.39
N PRO A 32 15.21 4.11 6.10
CA PRO A 32 15.81 5.22 6.83
C PRO A 32 16.28 6.33 5.87
N GLY A 33 16.30 7.56 6.36
CA GLY A 33 16.68 8.76 5.60
C GLY A 33 15.49 9.62 5.19
N ASP A 34 15.76 10.70 4.45
CA ASP A 34 14.74 11.63 3.94
C ASP A 34 14.04 11.12 2.65
N GLY A 35 14.64 10.14 1.98
CA GLY A 35 14.16 9.57 0.72
C GLY A 35 14.48 10.43 -0.51
N CYS A 36 15.35 11.44 -0.40
CA CYS A 36 15.67 12.37 -1.49
C CYS A 36 16.79 11.89 -2.44
N GLY A 37 17.36 10.71 -2.21
CA GLY A 37 18.47 10.15 -2.99
C GLY A 37 18.03 9.23 -4.15
N ALA A 38 18.82 8.18 -4.38
CA ALA A 38 18.67 7.26 -5.51
C ALA A 38 17.28 6.60 -5.61
N GLU A 39 16.58 6.40 -4.48
CA GLU A 39 15.20 5.92 -4.49
C GLU A 39 14.31 6.86 -5.28
N LEU A 40 14.32 8.17 -4.97
CA LEU A 40 13.48 9.17 -5.64
C LEU A 40 13.91 9.36 -7.10
N GLU A 41 15.21 9.44 -7.37
CA GLU A 41 15.74 9.59 -8.74
C GLU A 41 15.21 8.51 -9.69
N SER A 42 15.10 7.27 -9.19
CA SER A 42 14.63 6.13 -9.98
C SER A 42 13.20 6.28 -10.51
N TRP A 43 12.37 7.15 -9.91
CA TRP A 43 10.98 7.40 -10.36
C TRP A 43 10.89 8.26 -11.62
N PHE A 44 11.98 8.94 -11.99
CA PHE A 44 12.05 9.75 -13.22
C PHE A 44 12.63 8.99 -14.41
N LEU A 45 13.20 7.80 -14.17
CA LEU A 45 13.77 6.96 -15.21
C LEU A 45 12.69 6.13 -15.91
N PRO A 46 12.87 5.81 -17.21
CA PRO A 46 11.96 4.91 -17.91
C PRO A 46 11.96 3.54 -17.24
N LYS A 47 10.78 2.93 -17.18
CA LYS A 47 10.61 1.58 -16.61
C LYS A 47 11.51 0.60 -17.35
N LYS A 48 12.39 -0.10 -16.61
CA LYS A 48 13.18 -1.19 -17.18
C LYS A 48 12.24 -2.25 -17.78
N PRO A 49 12.52 -2.76 -18.99
CA PRO A 49 11.74 -3.85 -19.57
C PRO A 49 11.64 -5.00 -18.57
N GLY A 50 10.42 -5.49 -18.34
CA GLY A 50 10.22 -6.67 -17.50
C GLY A 50 10.84 -7.89 -18.17
N SER A 51 11.50 -8.74 -17.39
CA SER A 51 12.00 -10.03 -17.87
C SER A 51 10.90 -11.10 -18.01
N THR A 52 9.71 -10.84 -17.44
CA THR A 52 8.59 -11.78 -17.42
C THR A 52 7.28 -11.11 -17.83
N PRO A 53 6.35 -11.86 -18.47
CA PRO A 53 5.00 -11.37 -18.75
C PRO A 53 4.29 -10.95 -17.46
N PRO A 54 3.48 -9.87 -17.48
CA PRO A 54 2.72 -9.46 -16.32
C PRO A 54 1.70 -10.55 -15.94
N VAL A 55 1.85 -11.09 -14.74
CA VAL A 55 0.88 -12.02 -14.14
C VAL A 55 -0.14 -11.22 -13.36
N LYS A 56 -1.44 -11.42 -13.64
CA LYS A 56 -2.51 -10.90 -12.80
C LYS A 56 -2.48 -11.61 -11.45
N LYS A 57 -2.22 -10.88 -10.38
CA LYS A 57 -2.36 -11.39 -9.02
C LYS A 57 -3.81 -11.24 -8.58
N SER A 58 -4.40 -12.30 -8.04
CA SER A 58 -5.65 -12.18 -7.32
C SER A 58 -5.43 -11.36 -6.04
N PRO A 59 -6.40 -10.54 -5.62
CA PRO A 59 -6.34 -9.90 -4.32
C PRO A 59 -6.35 -10.96 -3.21
N PRO A 60 -5.80 -10.65 -2.02
CA PRO A 60 -5.93 -11.51 -0.87
C PRO A 60 -7.41 -11.70 -0.48
N PRO A 61 -7.76 -12.81 0.20
CA PRO A 61 -9.10 -13.00 0.72
C PRO A 61 -9.45 -11.89 1.73
N LEU A 62 -10.75 -11.61 1.89
CA LEU A 62 -11.22 -10.67 2.90
C LEU A 62 -10.88 -11.19 4.32
N PRO A 63 -10.55 -10.31 5.28
CA PRO A 63 -10.40 -10.71 6.66
C PRO A 63 -11.68 -11.37 7.22
N PRO A 64 -11.59 -12.41 8.06
CA PRO A 64 -12.76 -13.14 8.55
C PRO A 64 -13.82 -12.25 9.23
N SER A 65 -13.40 -11.30 10.05
CA SER A 65 -14.30 -10.34 10.70
C SER A 65 -15.03 -9.43 9.70
N CYS A 66 -14.38 -9.07 8.59
CA CYS A 66 -15.04 -8.32 7.50
C CYS A 66 -16.04 -9.19 6.75
N GLN A 67 -15.71 -10.45 6.47
CA GLN A 67 -16.62 -11.39 5.82
C GLN A 67 -17.87 -11.64 6.67
N ALA A 68 -17.71 -11.77 7.98
CA ALA A 68 -18.82 -11.99 8.91
C ALA A 68 -19.86 -10.84 8.90
N LEU A 69 -19.46 -9.60 8.57
CA LEU A 69 -20.41 -8.48 8.41
C LEU A 69 -21.33 -8.69 7.20
N LEU A 70 -20.77 -9.20 6.09
CA LEU A 70 -21.52 -9.51 4.88
C LEU A 70 -22.46 -10.69 5.10
N ASP A 71 -21.94 -11.78 5.69
CA ASP A 71 -22.71 -13.01 5.92
C ASP A 71 -23.89 -12.81 6.86
N LYS A 72 -23.76 -11.88 7.81
CA LYS A 72 -24.81 -11.53 8.78
C LYS A 72 -25.69 -10.35 8.35
N HIS A 73 -25.46 -9.78 7.16
CA HIS A 73 -26.18 -8.62 6.65
C HIS A 73 -26.14 -7.41 7.60
N LEU A 74 -24.96 -7.07 8.10
CA LEU A 74 -24.72 -5.96 9.04
C LEU A 74 -24.18 -4.69 8.35
N LEU A 75 -24.31 -4.61 7.03
CA LEU A 75 -23.88 -3.50 6.17
C LEU A 75 -25.03 -3.00 5.31
#